data_AF-A0A6J4WTS7-F1
#
_entry.id   AF-A0A6J4WTS7-F1
#
_cell.length_a   1.000
_cell.length_b   1.000
_cell.length_c   1.000
_cell.angle_alpha   90.00
_cell.angle_beta   90.00
_cell.angle_gamma   90.00
#
_symmetry.space_group_name_H-M   'P 1'
#
loop_
_entity.id
_entity.type
_entity.pdbx_description
1 polymer ?
#
loop_
_entity_poly.entity_id
_entity_poly.type
_entity_poly.pdbx_seq_one_letter_code
_entity_poly.pdbx_strand_id
1 'polypeptide(L)'
;MRFLDDVRIKHFYDNNKTVGKIIADSVGWAGNVAWDIYLFYRPFAEWTETPPKPLYWMHQLTDGWATKDKYRTGGDLKNELFISMEKLLSN
;
A
#
# COMPACT_ATOMS: atom_id res chain seq x y z
N MET A 1 2.27 -9.50 20.74
CA MET A 1 1.47 -8.92 19.62
C MET A 1 0.37 -8.08 20.26
N ARG A 2 0.30 -6.78 19.96
CA ARG A 2 -0.75 -5.89 20.48
C ARG A 2 -1.88 -5.86 19.45
N PHE A 3 -3.07 -6.33 19.83
CA PHE A 3 -4.26 -6.19 19.01
C PHE A 3 -4.83 -4.78 19.19
N LEU A 4 -5.43 -4.25 18.13
CA LEU A 4 -6.20 -3.01 18.21
C LEU A 4 -7.63 -3.39 18.59
N ASP A 5 -8.17 -2.75 19.63
CA ASP A 5 -9.47 -3.11 20.20
C ASP A 5 -10.67 -2.53 19.43
N ASP A 6 -10.43 -1.90 18.27
CA ASP A 6 -11.49 -1.37 17.40
C ASP A 6 -12.16 -2.52 16.64
N VAL A 7 -13.48 -2.69 16.84
CA VAL A 7 -14.29 -3.77 16.24
C VAL A 7 -14.25 -3.78 14.71
N ARG A 8 -13.90 -2.65 14.07
CA ARG A 8 -13.75 -2.55 12.62
C ARG A 8 -12.47 -3.22 12.12
N ILE A 9 -11.50 -3.44 13.00
CA ILE A 9 -10.19 -4.01 12.66
C ILE A 9 -10.22 -5.52 12.87
N LYS A 10 -10.01 -6.27 11.78
CA LYS A 10 -9.84 -7.71 11.82
C LYS A 10 -8.38 -8.06 11.63
N HIS A 11 -7.75 -8.58 12.67
CA HIS A 11 -6.40 -9.12 12.59
C HIS A 11 -6.47 -10.59 12.16
N PHE A 12 -5.75 -10.96 11.11
CA PHE A 12 -5.60 -12.35 10.69
C PHE A 12 -4.19 -12.59 10.17
N TYR A 13 -3.74 -13.84 10.28
CA TYR A 13 -2.48 -14.28 9.71
C TYR A 13 -2.71 -14.89 8.33
N ASP A 14 -2.02 -14.37 7.32
CA ASP A 14 -2.07 -14.87 5.94
C ASP A 14 -0.79 -15.66 5.62
N ASN A 15 -0.79 -16.95 5.98
CA ASN A 15 0.36 -17.84 5.79
C ASN A 15 0.82 -17.90 4.32
N ASN A 16 -0.11 -17.76 3.39
CA ASN A 16 0.14 -17.87 1.95
C ASN A 16 0.53 -16.55 1.29
N LYS A 17 0.55 -15.44 2.06
CA LYS A 17 0.78 -14.06 1.58
C LYS A 17 -0.14 -13.70 0.41
N THR A 18 -1.36 -14.21 0.44
CA THR A 18 -2.40 -14.05 -0.59
C THR A 18 -2.67 -12.57 -0.85
N VAL A 19 -2.90 -11.78 0.21
CA VAL A 19 -3.14 -10.34 0.10
C VAL A 19 -1.92 -9.63 -0.49
N GLY A 20 -0.72 -9.98 -0.01
CA GLY A 20 0.53 -9.41 -0.49
C GLY A 20 0.77 -9.65 -1.98
N LYS A 21 0.46 -10.86 -2.48
CA LYS A 21 0.58 -11.21 -3.90
C LYS A 21 -0.41 -10.43 -4.77
N ILE A 22 -1.68 -10.35 -4.34
CA ILE A 22 -2.71 -9.58 -5.04
C ILE A 22 -2.31 -8.10 -5.12
N ILE A 23 -1.78 -7.54 -4.03
CA ILE A 23 -1.27 -6.16 -4.02
C ILE A 23 -0.09 -6.01 -4.98
N ALA A 24 0.88 -6.91 -4.94
CA ALA A 24 2.05 -6.90 -5.83
C ALA A 24 1.64 -6.91 -7.31
N ASP A 25 0.62 -7.69 -7.66
CA ASP A 25 0.09 -7.74 -9.03
C ASP A 25 -0.59 -6.41 -9.41
N SER A 26 -1.30 -5.76 -8.48
CA SER A 26 -1.95 -4.46 -8.75
C SER A 26 -0.97 -3.31 -9.01
N VAL A 27 0.29 -3.43 -8.57
CA VAL A 27 1.35 -2.44 -8.78
C VAL A 27 2.43 -2.88 -9.78
N GLY A 28 2.27 -4.05 -10.41
CA GLY A 28 3.17 -4.54 -11.46
C GLY A 28 4.47 -5.19 -10.97
N TRP A 29 4.49 -5.71 -9.74
CA TRP A 29 5.67 -6.33 -9.13
C TRP A 29 5.76 -7.85 -9.28
N ALA A 30 4.90 -8.43 -10.13
CA ALA A 30 4.95 -9.85 -10.51
C ALA A 30 5.07 -10.79 -9.29
N GLY A 31 4.21 -10.59 -8.28
CA GLY A 31 4.21 -11.40 -7.06
C GLY A 31 5.30 -11.12 -6.02
N ASN A 32 6.22 -10.16 -6.25
CA ASN A 32 7.17 -9.74 -5.22
C ASN A 32 6.45 -8.94 -4.13
N VAL A 33 6.28 -9.56 -2.96
CA VAL A 33 5.51 -9.00 -1.85
C VAL A 33 6.32 -7.97 -1.09
N ALA A 34 5.78 -6.75 -1.03
CA ALA A 34 6.34 -5.68 -0.23
C ALA A 34 5.95 -5.75 1.24
N TRP A 35 6.89 -5.39 2.10
CA TRP A 35 6.67 -5.25 3.54
C TRP A 35 6.33 -3.80 3.93
N ASP A 36 6.92 -2.81 3.24
CA ASP A 36 6.73 -1.37 3.51
C ASP A 36 6.20 -0.64 2.26
N ILE A 37 4.88 -0.64 2.09
CA ILE A 37 4.18 0.00 0.97
C ILE A 37 2.99 0.85 1.46
N TYR A 38 2.79 2.00 0.81
CA TYR A 38 1.64 2.88 1.02
C TYR A 38 0.83 2.95 -0.27
N LEU A 39 -0.47 2.65 -0.19
CA LEU A 39 -1.39 2.58 -1.33
C LEU A 39 -2.52 3.61 -1.13
N PHE A 40 -2.77 4.44 -2.13
CA PHE A 40 -3.74 5.52 -2.09
C PHE A 40 -4.90 5.22 -3.02
N TYR A 41 -6.11 5.22 -2.47
CA TYR A 41 -7.35 4.92 -3.21
C TYR A 41 -8.29 6.12 -3.15
N ARG A 42 -9.22 6.19 -4.12
CA ARG A 42 -10.28 7.20 -4.09
C ARG A 42 -11.14 7.05 -2.83
N PRO A 43 -11.71 8.16 -2.33
CA PRO A 43 -12.79 8.07 -1.36
C PRO A 43 -13.88 7.12 -1.84
N PHE A 44 -14.42 6.31 -0.93
CA PHE A 44 -15.48 5.33 -1.20
C PHE A 44 -15.12 4.20 -2.19
N ALA A 45 -13.84 4.00 -2.49
CA ALA A 45 -13.41 2.84 -3.26
C ALA A 45 -13.64 1.56 -2.45
N GLU A 46 -14.40 0.61 -3.03
CA GLU A 46 -14.69 -0.67 -2.39
C GLU A 46 -13.68 -1.73 -2.80
N TRP A 47 -13.27 -2.54 -1.83
CA TRP A 47 -12.44 -3.73 -2.06
C TRP A 47 -13.37 -4.93 -2.09
N THR A 48 -13.53 -5.53 -3.26
CA THR A 48 -14.33 -6.75 -3.46
C THR A 48 -13.39 -7.96 -3.53
N GLU A 49 -13.51 -8.81 -4.56
CA GLU A 49 -12.64 -9.97 -4.77
C GLU A 49 -11.17 -9.57 -5.02
N THR A 50 -10.95 -8.42 -5.62
CA THR A 50 -9.62 -7.83 -5.85
C THR A 50 -9.63 -6.36 -5.46
N PRO A 51 -8.52 -5.82 -4.93
CA PRO A 51 -8.42 -4.40 -4.65
C PRO A 51 -8.53 -3.62 -5.98
N PRO A 52 -9.17 -2.44 -5.97
CA PRO A 52 -9.11 -1.55 -7.12
C PRO A 52 -7.66 -1.16 -7.42
N LYS A 53 -7.41 -0.60 -8.60
CA LYS A 53 -6.08 -0.03 -8.88
C LYS A 53 -5.85 1.19 -7.97
N PRO A 54 -4.73 1.29 -7.24
CA PRO A 54 -4.41 2.49 -6.48
C PRO A 54 -4.23 3.69 -7.42
N LEU A 55 -4.71 4.87 -7.00
CA LEU A 55 -4.45 6.13 -7.69
C LEU A 55 -2.96 6.48 -7.66
N TYR A 56 -2.33 6.19 -6.52
CA TYR A 56 -0.91 6.40 -6.31
C TYR A 56 -0.41 5.42 -5.26
N TRP A 57 0.90 5.20 -5.25
CA TRP A 57 1.55 4.36 -4.25
C TRP A 57 3.04 4.68 -4.17
N MET A 58 3.64 4.35 -3.03
CA MET A 58 5.08 4.49 -2.77
C MET A 58 5.55 3.41 -1.78
N HIS A 59 6.86 3.17 -1.69
CA HIS A 59 7.41 2.11 -0.83
C HIS A 59 8.78 2.49 -0.23
N GLN A 60 9.22 1.70 0.75
CA GLN A 60 10.52 1.87 1.42
C GLN A 60 11.51 0.73 1.15
N LEU A 61 11.24 -0.10 0.14
CA LEU A 61 12.09 -1.23 -0.24
C LEU A 61 13.33 -0.78 -1.04
N THR A 62 14.50 -1.29 -0.65
CA THR A 62 15.78 -1.05 -1.34
C THR A 62 16.16 -2.17 -2.32
N ASP A 63 15.34 -3.22 -2.40
CA ASP A 63 15.54 -4.36 -3.28
C ASP A 63 15.59 -3.95 -4.76
N GLY A 64 16.44 -4.63 -5.53
CA GLY A 64 16.63 -4.31 -6.96
C GLY A 64 15.41 -4.54 -7.84
N TRP A 65 14.44 -5.36 -7.40
CA TRP A 65 13.18 -5.59 -8.10
C TRP A 65 12.15 -4.48 -7.89
N ALA A 66 12.32 -3.65 -6.85
CA ALA A 66 11.36 -2.62 -6.50
C ALA A 66 11.61 -1.33 -7.31
N THR A 67 10.53 -0.65 -7.70
CA THR A 67 10.60 0.46 -8.65
C THR A 67 11.17 1.74 -8.02
N LYS A 68 12.38 2.14 -8.42
CA LYS A 68 13.11 3.25 -7.78
C LYS A 68 12.39 4.60 -7.80
N ASP A 69 11.55 4.87 -8.79
CA ASP A 69 10.79 6.14 -8.87
C ASP A 69 9.71 6.24 -7.78
N LYS A 70 9.34 5.12 -7.16
CA LYS A 70 8.38 5.02 -6.05
C LYS A 70 9.02 4.83 -4.68
N TYR A 71 10.35 4.72 -4.62
CA TYR A 71 11.08 4.61 -3.37
C TYR A 71 11.08 5.95 -2.63
N ARG A 72 10.59 5.96 -1.39
CA ARG A 72 10.55 7.13 -0.51
C ARG A 72 10.99 6.72 0.90
N THR A 73 11.79 7.55 1.57
CA THR A 73 12.20 7.29 2.96
C THR A 73 12.48 8.59 3.71
N GLY A 74 12.56 8.53 5.04
CA GLY A 74 12.86 9.70 5.88
C GLY A 74 11.94 10.90 5.61
N GLY A 75 12.54 12.08 5.44
CA GLY A 75 11.79 13.31 5.17
C GLY A 75 11.05 13.32 3.83
N ASP A 76 11.59 12.63 2.83
CA ASP A 76 10.97 12.51 1.50
C ASP A 76 9.67 11.69 1.56
N LEU A 77 9.67 10.57 2.30
CA LEU A 77 8.43 9.82 2.58
C LEU A 77 7.39 10.70 3.27
N LYS A 78 7.76 11.43 4.32
CA LYS A 78 6.83 12.30 5.03
C LYS A 78 6.18 13.32 4.10
N ASN A 79 6.98 13.99 3.26
CA ASN A 79 6.50 14.99 2.34
C ASN A 79 5.56 14.38 1.28
N GLU A 80 5.95 13.24 0.71
CA GLU A 80 5.16 12.58 -0.33
C GLU A 80 3.84 12.04 0.22
N LEU A 81 3.81 11.51 1.45
CA LEU A 81 2.57 11.12 2.13
C LEU A 81 1.61 12.31 2.26
N PHE A 82 2.10 13.47 2.69
CA PHE A 82 1.28 14.68 2.83
C PHE A 82 0.73 15.14 1.48
N ILE A 83 1.59 15.27 0.47
CA ILE A 83 1.19 15.66 -0.90
C ILE A 83 0.16 14.69 -1.49
N SER A 84 0.36 13.38 -1.29
CA SER A 84 -0.55 12.36 -1.81
C SER A 84 -1.94 12.46 -1.18
N MET A 85 -2.01 12.71 0.14
CA MET A 85 -3.28 12.90 0.84
C MET A 85 -4.00 14.18 0.40
N GLU A 86 -3.30 15.30 0.28
CA GLU A 86 -3.89 16.56 -0.22
C GLU A 86 -4.49 16.40 -1.62
N LYS A 87 -3.80 15.69 -2.51
CA LYS A 87 -4.30 15.37 -3.86
C LYS A 87 -5.54 14.47 -3.85
N LEU A 88 -5.64 13.55 -2.89
CA LEU A 88 -6.82 12.70 -2.77
C LEU A 88 -8.06 13.48 -2.31
N LEU A 89 -7.87 14.48 -1.45
CA LEU A 89 -8.96 15.28 -0.88
C LEU A 89 -9.41 16.44 -1.78
N SER A 90 -8.58 16.82 -2.75
CA SER A 90 -8.87 17.93 -3.67
C SER A 90 -9.58 17.50 -4.97
N ASN A 91 -9.89 16.20 -5.13
CA ASN A 91 -10.57 15.60 -6.30
C ASN A 91 -11.90 14.96 -5.90
#